data_AF-A0A9E1J2I2-F1
#
_entry.id   AF-A0A9E1J2I2-F1
#
_cell.length_a   1.000
_cell.length_b   1.000
_cell.length_c   1.000
_cell.angle_alpha   90.00
_cell.angle_beta   90.00
_cell.angle_gamma   90.00
#
_symmetry.space_group_name_H-M   'P 1'
#
loop_
_entity.id
_entity.type
_entity.pdbx_description
1 polymer ?
#
loop_
_entity_poly.entity_id
_entity_poly.type
_entity_poly.pdbx_seq_one_letter_code
_entity_poly.pdbx_strand_id
1 'polypeptide(L)' 'MELEMQDTLELVRQAQDVVKSRFLLCILVTQRIHQLENGAQPTIEVDPEEYDSPKTFFELALREIIEGNMDLEQVTEEE' A
#
# COMPACT_ATOMS: atom_id res chain seq x y z
N MET A 1 -11.13 -15.60 -3.67
CA MET A 1 -11.44 -14.65 -4.77
C MET A 1 -12.57 -13.68 -4.44
N GLU A 2 -13.85 -14.06 -4.33
CA GLU A 2 -14.92 -13.07 -4.07
C GLU A 2 -14.83 -12.43 -2.66
N LEU A 3 -14.38 -13.21 -1.66
CA LEU A 3 -14.10 -12.74 -0.29
C LEU A 3 -12.86 -11.81 -0.23
N GLU A 4 -11.73 -12.20 -0.84
CA GLU A 4 -10.50 -11.38 -0.92
C GLU A 4 -10.74 -10.01 -1.59
N MET A 5 -11.63 -9.99 -2.60
CA MET A 5 -11.98 -8.77 -3.33
C MET A 5 -12.87 -7.82 -2.50
N GLN A 6 -13.71 -8.38 -1.61
CA GLN A 6 -14.47 -7.59 -0.62
C GLN A 6 -13.53 -6.98 0.42
N ASP A 7 -12.53 -7.72 0.89
CA ASP A 7 -11.55 -7.24 1.86
C ASP A 7 -10.70 -6.09 1.30
N THR A 8 -10.30 -6.20 0.03
CA THR A 8 -9.52 -5.15 -0.65
C THR A 8 -10.31 -3.83 -0.78
N LEU A 9 -11.61 -3.88 -1.10
CA LEU A 9 -12.44 -2.68 -1.21
C LEU A 9 -12.60 -1.96 0.14
N GLU A 10 -12.66 -2.72 1.23
CA GLU A 10 -12.72 -2.17 2.58
C GLU A 10 -11.39 -1.52 2.98
N LEU A 11 -10.26 -2.11 2.61
CA LEU A 11 -8.94 -1.49 2.79
C LEU A 11 -8.81 -0.17 2.02
N VAL A 12 -9.30 -0.12 0.77
CA VAL A 12 -9.33 1.13 0.00
C VAL A 12 -10.17 2.19 0.71
N ARG A 13 -11.31 1.81 1.29
CA ARG A 13 -12.17 2.73 2.05
C ARG A 13 -11.45 3.28 3.28
N GLN A 14 -10.81 2.42 4.07
CA GLN A 14 -10.03 2.82 5.24
C GLN A 14 -8.85 3.72 4.86
N ALA A 15 -8.14 3.42 3.78
CA ALA A 15 -7.04 4.24 3.30
C ALA A 15 -7.51 5.64 2.82
N GLN A 16 -8.74 5.76 2.31
CA GLN A 16 -9.34 7.06 1.96
C GLN A 16 -9.68 7.92 3.18
N ASP A 17 -9.88 7.33 4.36
CA ASP A 17 -10.07 8.08 5.60
C ASP A 17 -8.75 8.66 6.13
N VAL A 18 -7.61 8.08 5.74
CA VAL A 18 -6.26 8.53 6.11
C VAL A 18 -5.67 9.51 5.09
N VAL A 19 -5.89 9.25 3.79
CA VAL A 19 -5.28 10.02 2.70
C VAL A 19 -6.26 11.08 2.17
N LYS A 20 -5.84 12.35 2.19
CA LYS A 20 -6.64 13.54 1.85
C LYS A 20 -7.26 13.56 0.44
N SER A 21 -6.75 12.75 -0.49
CA SER A 21 -7.18 12.73 -1.88
C SER A 21 -7.08 11.33 -2.48
N ARG A 22 -8.09 10.93 -3.25
CA ARG A 22 -8.08 9.67 -4.02
C ARG A 22 -6.93 9.63 -5.04
N PHE A 23 -6.55 10.77 -5.62
CA PHE A 23 -5.40 10.84 -6.52
C PHE A 23 -4.09 10.58 -5.78
N LEU A 24 -3.94 11.18 -4.59
CA LEU A 24 -2.78 10.95 -3.75
C LEU A 24 -2.70 9.49 -3.30
N LEU A 25 -3.82 8.88 -2.91
CA LEU A 25 -3.87 7.46 -2.57
C LEU A 25 -3.35 6.59 -3.72
N CYS A 26 -3.80 6.83 -4.96
CA CYS A 26 -3.29 6.10 -6.12
C CYS A 26 -1.78 6.27 -6.32
N ILE A 27 -1.25 7.48 -6.14
CA ILE A 27 0.19 7.75 -6.26
C ILE A 27 0.97 6.96 -5.20
N LEU A 28 0.59 7.08 -3.93
CA LEU A 28 1.27 6.44 -2.81
C LEU A 28 1.28 4.92 -2.94
N VAL A 29 0.14 4.32 -3.28
CA VAL A 29 0.04 2.88 -3.48
C VAL A 29 0.91 2.43 -4.64
N THR A 30 0.91 3.16 -5.77
CA THR A 30 1.74 2.82 -6.94
C THR A 30 3.23 2.89 -6.61
N GLN A 31 3.66 3.97 -5.96
CA GLN A 31 5.05 4.14 -5.53
C GLN A 31 5.46 3.03 -4.57
N ARG A 32 4.59 2.67 -3.63
CA ARG A 32 4.93 1.64 -2.65
C ARG A 32 5.00 0.25 -3.24
N ILE A 33 4.07 -0.11 -4.12
CA ILE A 33 4.14 -1.36 -4.88
C ILE A 33 5.47 -1.44 -5.62
N HIS A 34 5.88 -0.36 -6.30
CA HIS A 34 7.15 -0.33 -7.01
C HIS A 34 8.37 -0.56 -6.08
N GLN A 35 8.35 0.01 -4.88
CA GLN A 35 9.40 -0.25 -3.88
C GLN A 35 9.43 -1.72 -3.46
N LEU A 36 8.26 -2.31 -3.17
CA LEU A 36 8.12 -3.72 -2.77
C LEU A 36 8.58 -4.65 -3.90
N GLU A 37 8.23 -4.36 -5.15
CA GLU A 37 8.70 -5.09 -6.34
C GLU A 37 10.23 -5.05 -6.49
N ASN A 38 10.87 -3.97 -6.06
CA ASN A 38 12.33 -3.81 -6.06
C ASN A 38 13.00 -4.39 -4.80
N GLY A 39 12.26 -5.10 -3.93
CA GLY A 39 12.80 -5.77 -2.75
C GLY A 39 12.87 -4.91 -1.49
N ALA A 40 12.20 -3.75 -1.46
CA ALA A 40 12.02 -3.02 -0.22
C ALA A 40 11.26 -3.88 0.79
N GLN A 41 11.63 -3.76 2.06
CA GLN A 41 10.95 -4.49 3.14
C GLN A 41 9.63 -3.81 3.51
N PRO A 42 8.62 -4.58 3.95
CA PRO A 42 7.41 -4.02 4.55
C PRO A 42 7.74 -3.12 5.75
N THR A 43 6.95 -2.06 5.98
CA THR A 43 7.08 -1.16 7.14
C THR A 43 6.22 -1.58 8.33
N ILE A 44 5.36 -2.57 8.12
CA ILE A 44 4.55 -3.23 9.16
C ILE A 44 5.00 -4.67 9.33
N GLU A 45 4.71 -5.26 10.49
CA GLU A 45 5.01 -6.66 10.76
C GLU A 45 4.03 -7.55 9.97
N VAL A 46 4.55 -8.34 9.03
CA VAL A 46 3.79 -9.31 8.23
C VAL A 46 4.51 -10.64 8.17
N ASP A 47 3.76 -11.70 7.84
CA ASP A 47 4.35 -12.98 7.47
C ASP A 47 5.01 -12.85 6.08
N PRO A 48 6.32 -13.11 5.93
CA PRO A 48 7.00 -13.06 4.65
C PRO A 48 6.40 -14.00 3.60
N GLU A 49 5.74 -15.09 4.00
CA GLU A 49 5.10 -16.05 3.10
C GLU A 49 3.78 -15.52 2.51
N GLU A 50 3.13 -14.57 3.17
CA GLU A 50 1.83 -14.00 2.75
C GLU A 50 2.01 -12.88 1.70
N TYR A 51 3.17 -12.21 1.73
CA TYR A 51 3.46 -11.03 0.92
C TYR A 51 4.68 -11.21 0.00
N ASP A 52 4.86 -12.40 -0.57
CA ASP A 52 5.96 -12.74 -1.48
C ASP A 52 5.68 -12.46 -2.97
N SER A 53 4.48 -11.97 -3.30
CA SER A 53 4.01 -11.86 -4.68
C SER A 53 3.48 -10.47 -5.04
N PRO A 54 3.61 -10.03 -6.30
CA PRO A 54 3.06 -8.75 -6.76
C PRO A 54 1.55 -8.60 -6.55
N LYS A 55 0.81 -9.70 -6.46
CA LYS A 55 -0.64 -9.67 -6.24
C LYS A 55 -1.02 -9.24 -4.82
N THR A 56 -0.14 -9.44 -3.85
CA THR A 56 -0.40 -9.12 -2.44
C THR A 56 0.22 -7.76 -2.04
N PHE A 57 1.07 -7.17 -2.88
CA PHE A 57 1.64 -5.83 -2.63
C PHE A 57 0.62 -4.70 -2.62
N PHE A 58 -0.47 -4.80 -3.39
CA PHE A 58 -1.54 -3.80 -3.35
C PHE A 58 -2.18 -3.75 -1.96
N GLU A 59 -2.49 -4.93 -1.42
CA GLU A 59 -3.06 -5.06 -0.08
C GLU A 59 -2.07 -4.58 0.99
N LEU A 60 -0.81 -5.01 0.89
CA LEU A 60 0.24 -4.60 1.81
C LEU A 60 0.42 -3.08 1.84
N ALA A 61 0.52 -2.45 0.66
CA ALA A 61 0.67 -1.01 0.55
C ALA A 61 -0.53 -0.27 1.18
N LEU A 62 -1.76 -0.77 1.01
CA LEU A 62 -2.94 -0.19 1.66
C LEU A 62 -2.86 -0.32 3.18
N ARG A 63 -2.45 -1.48 3.71
CA ARG A 63 -2.28 -1.70 5.16
C ARG A 63 -1.22 -0.77 5.76
N GLU A 64 -0.07 -0.64 5.09
CA GLU A 64 0.99 0.28 5.53
C GLU A 64 0.55 1.76 5.53
N ILE A 65 -0.29 2.17 4.57
CA ILE A 65 -0.89 3.51 4.53
C ILE A 65 -1.83 3.72 5.72
N ILE A 66 -2.70 2.73 5.98
CA ILE A 66 -3.69 2.82 7.06
C ILE A 66 -3.01 2.93 8.42
N GLU A 67 -1.91 2.19 8.63
CA GLU A 67 -1.14 2.25 9.88
C GLU A 67 -0.27 3.51 10.01
N GLY A 68 -0.18 4.34 8.96
CA GLY A 68 0.60 5.57 8.97
C GLY A 68 2.12 5.34 8.94
N ASN A 69 2.55 4.13 8.57
CA ASN A 69 3.95 3.73 8.49
C ASN A 69 4.58 4.03 7.12
N MET A 70 3.82 4.67 6.22
CA MET A 70 4.31 5.25 4.99
C MET A 70 4.54 6.75 5.19
N ASP A 71 5.81 7.15 5.31
CA ASP A 71 6.18 8.56 5.35
C ASP A 71 5.79 9.22 4.01
N LEU A 72 4.78 10.08 4.08
CA LEU A 72 4.24 10.84 2.94
C LEU A 72 5.25 11.87 2.38
N GLU A 73 6.41 12.03 3.01
CA GLU A 73 7.39 13.09 2.72
C GLU A 73 8.40 12.77 1.61
N GLN A 74 8.35 11.60 0.97
CA GLN A 74 9.27 11.28 -0.14
C GLN A 74 8.57 11.10 -1.50
N VAL A 75 7.67 12.02 -1.84
CA VAL A 75 7.42 12.31 -3.24
C VAL A 75 8.61 13.14 -3.73
N THR A 76 9.75 12.49 -3.99
CA THR A 76 10.86 13.17 -4.65
C THR A 76 10.35 13.62 -6.02
N GLU A 77 10.19 14.93 -6.17
CA GLU A 77 10.21 15.59 -7.47
C GLU A 77 11.56 15.24 -8.10
N GLU A 78 11.60 14.19 -8.91
CA GLU A 78 12.72 13.98 -9.81
C GLU A 78 12.57 14.97 -10.98
N GLU A 79 13.51 15.91 -11.07
CA GLU A 79 13.76 16.78 -12.25
C GLU A 79 14.05 15.96 -13.52
#